data_AF-A0A8T4E7F5-F1
#
_entry.id   AF-A0A8T4E7F5-F1
#
_cell.length_a   1.000
_cell.length_b   1.000
_cell.length_c   1.000
_cell.angle_alpha   90.00
_cell.angle_beta   90.00
_cell.angle_gamma   90.00
#
_symmetry.space_group_name_H-M   'P 1'
#
loop_
_entity.id
_entity.type
_entity.pdbx_description
1 polymer ?
#
loop_
_entity_poly.entity_id
_entity_poly.type
_entity_poly.pdbx_seq_one_letter_code
_entity_poly.pdbx_strand_id
1 'polypeptide(L)'
;MGGGELIPHGESGASDSGQSPEESHIDDGAGAAEEPQEPAQEAPEEPEGQESVGSGPEAAPEVDYAECVDTDGGDDKYTFGTISRVTHYTDGTSEEEELFSDECVGNNIVKEYVCREGGQYRKTEWTCLRCENGACVE
;
A
#
# COMPACT_ATOMS: atom_id res chain seq x y z
N MET A 1 55.26 -4.86 -12.87
CA MET A 1 55.88 -3.62 -13.38
C MET A 1 55.12 -3.24 -14.63
N GLY A 2 54.37 -2.14 -14.58
CA GLY A 2 53.52 -1.66 -15.65
C GLY A 2 52.86 -0.39 -15.15
N GLY A 3 53.58 0.72 -15.30
CA GLY A 3 53.11 2.07 -14.99
C GLY A 3 52.47 2.72 -16.21
N GLY A 4 51.68 3.75 -15.93
CA GLY A 4 51.00 4.66 -16.86
C GLY A 4 50.00 5.43 -16.01
N GLU A 5 50.42 6.49 -15.32
CA GLU A 5 50.61 7.88 -15.78
C GLU A 5 49.29 8.64 -16.00
N LEU A 6 49.26 9.78 -15.32
CA LEU A 6 48.18 10.73 -15.05
C LEU A 6 47.84 11.57 -16.28
N ILE A 7 46.60 12.05 -16.43
CA ILE A 7 46.27 13.49 -16.67
C ILE A 7 44.83 13.79 -16.19
N PRO A 8 44.61 14.89 -15.42
CA PRO A 8 43.31 15.50 -15.14
C PRO A 8 43.05 16.77 -15.99
N HIS A 9 41.81 16.99 -16.42
CA HIS A 9 41.25 18.26 -16.94
C HIS A 9 39.72 18.13 -16.82
N GLY A 10 38.87 19.11 -16.52
CA GLY A 10 38.93 20.56 -16.32
C GLY A 10 37.45 20.96 -16.07
N GLU A 11 37.18 21.71 -15.01
CA GLU A 11 36.77 23.12 -15.06
C GLU A 11 35.38 23.41 -15.67
N SER A 12 34.51 23.91 -14.76
CA SER A 12 33.63 25.09 -14.90
C SER A 12 32.64 25.18 -16.07
N GLY A 13 31.36 25.20 -15.72
CA GLY A 13 30.29 25.82 -16.50
C GLY A 13 29.27 26.43 -15.54
N ALA A 14 29.31 27.75 -15.39
CA ALA A 14 28.40 28.55 -14.58
C ALA A 14 27.14 28.93 -15.37
N SER A 15 26.12 29.32 -14.59
CA SER A 15 25.05 30.29 -14.91
C SER A 15 24.05 29.93 -16.01
N ASP A 16 22.79 29.78 -15.61
CA ASP A 16 21.74 30.61 -16.20
C ASP A 16 20.63 30.91 -15.19
N SER A 17 20.31 32.20 -15.13
CA SER A 17 19.34 32.82 -14.24
C SER A 17 18.02 32.92 -15.00
N GLY A 18 16.99 32.20 -14.56
CA GLY A 18 15.63 32.30 -15.08
C GLY A 18 14.64 32.57 -13.96
N GLN A 19 14.60 33.81 -13.47
CA GLN A 19 13.49 34.33 -12.67
C GLN A 19 12.27 34.50 -13.56
N SER A 20 11.15 33.90 -13.16
CA SER A 20 9.79 34.47 -13.23
C SER A 20 8.86 33.55 -12.44
N PRO A 21 8.11 34.09 -11.48
CA PRO A 21 6.67 34.01 -11.67
C PRO A 21 6.03 35.39 -11.54
N GLU A 22 5.33 35.78 -12.60
CA GLU A 22 4.36 36.86 -12.56
C GLU A 22 3.13 36.39 -11.78
N GLU A 23 2.71 37.25 -10.87
CA GLU A 23 1.47 37.15 -10.12
C GLU A 23 0.27 37.13 -11.07
N SER A 24 -0.70 36.26 -10.80
CA SER A 24 -2.07 36.50 -11.23
C SER A 24 -3.04 36.08 -10.13
N HIS A 25 -3.64 37.11 -9.53
CA HIS A 25 -4.81 37.08 -8.68
C HIS A 25 -5.88 36.09 -9.16
N ILE A 26 -6.41 35.29 -8.24
CA ILE A 26 -7.72 34.67 -8.38
C ILE A 26 -8.52 34.93 -7.11
N ASP A 27 -9.33 35.98 -7.23
CA ASP A 27 -10.69 36.22 -6.72
C ASP A 27 -11.27 35.25 -5.67
N ASP A 28 -11.58 35.81 -4.50
CA ASP A 28 -12.45 35.28 -3.45
C ASP A 28 -13.90 35.15 -3.94
N GLY A 29 -14.22 34.00 -4.54
CA GLY A 29 -15.58 33.61 -4.89
C GLY A 29 -16.28 32.88 -3.75
N ALA A 30 -16.81 33.63 -2.78
CA ALA A 30 -17.74 33.11 -1.77
C ALA A 30 -19.08 32.70 -2.40
N GLY A 31 -19.24 31.41 -2.68
CA GLY A 31 -20.50 30.80 -3.12
C GLY A 31 -21.10 29.95 -2.01
N ALA A 32 -22.02 30.54 -1.24
CA ALA A 32 -22.90 29.80 -0.34
C ALA A 32 -23.81 28.89 -1.17
N ALA A 33 -23.63 27.57 -1.05
CA ALA A 33 -24.60 26.59 -1.53
C ALA A 33 -25.40 26.10 -0.33
N GLU A 34 -26.69 26.41 -0.37
CA GLU A 34 -27.71 26.03 0.61
C GLU A 34 -27.79 24.51 0.80
N GLU A 35 -27.97 24.11 2.05
CA GLU A 35 -28.39 22.77 2.48
C GLU A 35 -29.74 22.39 1.85
N PRO A 36 -29.85 21.21 1.22
CA PRO A 36 -31.11 20.51 1.14
C PRO A 36 -31.30 19.68 2.42
N GLN A 37 -32.26 20.09 3.25
CA GLN A 37 -32.79 19.26 4.34
C GLN A 37 -33.55 18.07 3.73
N GLU A 38 -32.97 16.87 3.81
CA GLU A 38 -33.70 15.65 3.48
C GLU A 38 -34.55 15.18 4.68
N PRO A 39 -35.79 14.71 4.42
CA PRO A 39 -36.76 14.40 5.46
C PRO A 39 -36.41 13.13 6.25
N ALA A 40 -36.70 13.18 7.54
CA ALA A 40 -36.63 12.07 8.48
C ALA A 40 -37.35 10.82 7.93
N GLN A 41 -36.61 9.74 7.76
CA GLN A 41 -37.17 8.43 7.45
C GLN A 41 -37.58 7.74 8.75
N GLU A 42 -38.84 7.32 8.79
CA GLU A 42 -39.48 6.60 9.89
C GLU A 42 -38.70 5.32 10.26
N ALA A 43 -38.57 5.10 11.56
CA ALA A 43 -37.97 3.90 12.13
C ALA A 43 -38.87 2.68 11.87
N PRO A 44 -38.37 1.57 11.32
CA PRO A 44 -39.10 0.31 11.33
C PRO A 44 -39.10 -0.30 12.74
N GLU A 45 -40.27 -0.74 13.16
CA GLU A 45 -40.56 -1.42 14.42
C GLU A 45 -39.73 -2.70 14.60
N GLU A 46 -39.21 -2.90 15.81
CA GLU A 46 -38.44 -4.08 16.21
C GLU A 46 -39.31 -5.35 16.19
N PRO A 47 -38.90 -6.45 15.55
CA PRO A 47 -39.44 -7.76 15.87
C PRO A 47 -38.75 -8.33 17.10
N GLU A 48 -39.52 -8.48 18.17
CA GLU A 48 -39.17 -9.25 19.35
C GLU A 48 -38.93 -10.74 18.99
N GLY A 49 -37.87 -11.31 19.56
CA GLY A 49 -37.83 -12.72 19.92
C GLY A 49 -37.35 -13.69 18.85
N GLN A 50 -36.03 -13.90 18.81
CA GLN A 50 -35.46 -15.21 18.45
C GLN A 50 -34.35 -15.55 19.43
N GLU A 51 -34.64 -16.46 20.35
CA GLU A 51 -33.62 -17.10 21.18
C GLU A 51 -32.69 -17.91 20.27
N SER A 52 -31.53 -17.34 19.94
CA SER A 52 -30.47 -18.10 19.30
C SER A 52 -29.80 -18.96 20.37
N VAL A 53 -30.03 -20.26 20.29
CA VAL A 53 -29.09 -21.25 20.84
C VAL A 53 -27.84 -21.20 19.97
N GLY A 54 -27.02 -20.17 20.20
CA GLY A 54 -25.71 -20.04 19.58
C GLY A 54 -24.83 -21.16 20.12
N SER A 55 -24.59 -22.17 19.30
CA SER A 55 -23.35 -22.96 19.39
C SER A 55 -22.22 -21.95 19.55
N GLY A 56 -21.51 -22.02 20.68
CA GLY A 56 -20.41 -21.09 20.96
C GLY A 56 -19.42 -21.09 19.79
N PRO A 57 -18.72 -19.98 19.53
CA PRO A 57 -17.74 -19.93 18.47
C PRO A 57 -16.74 -21.07 18.72
N GLU A 58 -16.61 -21.98 17.75
CA GLU A 58 -15.46 -22.88 17.71
C GLU A 58 -14.23 -21.99 17.84
N ALA A 59 -13.50 -22.15 18.96
CA ALA A 59 -12.34 -21.34 19.23
C ALA A 59 -11.34 -21.53 18.09
N ALA A 60 -10.94 -20.43 17.45
CA ALA A 60 -9.88 -20.47 16.45
C ALA A 60 -8.60 -21.04 17.10
N PRO A 61 -7.80 -21.84 16.38
CA PRO A 61 -6.55 -22.37 16.90
C PRO A 61 -5.59 -21.23 17.28
N GLU A 62 -4.88 -21.37 18.39
CA GLU A 62 -3.90 -20.37 18.83
C GLU A 62 -2.64 -20.46 17.95
N VAL A 63 -2.15 -19.30 17.48
CA VAL A 63 -0.95 -19.16 16.64
C VAL A 63 0.30 -19.15 17.53
N ASP A 64 1.32 -19.93 17.16
CA ASP A 64 2.64 -19.94 17.82
C ASP A 64 3.54 -18.85 17.24
N TYR A 65 3.83 -18.92 15.94
CA TYR A 65 4.58 -17.90 15.21
C TYR A 65 4.22 -17.90 13.72
N ALA A 66 4.66 -16.87 13.01
CA ALA A 66 4.56 -16.82 11.56
C ALA A 66 5.91 -16.46 10.94
N GLU A 67 6.15 -16.99 9.74
CA GLU A 67 7.25 -16.64 8.87
C GLU A 67 6.70 -15.90 7.65
N CYS A 68 7.45 -14.94 7.12
CA CYS A 68 7.07 -14.21 5.92
C CYS A 68 8.33 -13.94 5.09
N VAL A 69 8.28 -14.35 3.83
CA VAL A 69 9.36 -14.14 2.85
C VAL A 69 8.84 -13.22 1.77
N ASP A 70 9.62 -12.18 1.48
CA ASP A 70 9.37 -11.19 0.44
C ASP A 70 10.43 -11.28 -0.65
N THR A 71 10.03 -11.18 -1.91
CA THR A 71 10.91 -11.47 -3.06
C THR A 71 11.56 -10.23 -3.67
N ASP A 72 11.01 -9.04 -3.45
CA ASP A 72 11.61 -7.76 -3.85
C ASP A 72 12.30 -7.02 -2.69
N GLY A 73 12.11 -7.51 -1.46
CA GLY A 73 12.90 -7.13 -0.31
C GLY A 73 12.38 -5.91 0.45
N GLY A 74 11.09 -5.59 0.35
CA GLY A 74 10.46 -4.56 1.16
C GLY A 74 9.50 -3.68 0.37
N ASP A 75 9.30 -2.44 0.83
CA ASP A 75 8.42 -1.50 0.13
C ASP A 75 9.14 -1.00 -1.17
N ASP A 76 9.21 -1.84 -2.20
CA ASP A 76 9.75 -1.55 -3.54
C ASP A 76 8.68 -1.62 -4.65
N LYS A 77 7.86 -0.57 -4.71
CA LYS A 77 6.80 -0.42 -5.72
C LYS A 77 7.23 -0.49 -7.19
N TYR A 78 8.53 -0.48 -7.49
CA TYR A 78 9.07 -0.51 -8.86
C TYR A 78 9.47 -1.92 -9.31
N THR A 79 9.53 -2.87 -8.40
CA THR A 79 9.82 -4.28 -8.69
C THR A 79 8.55 -5.09 -8.49
N PHE A 80 8.31 -6.09 -9.32
CA PHE A 80 7.22 -7.03 -9.08
C PHE A 80 7.64 -7.98 -7.95
N GLY A 81 6.90 -7.95 -6.84
CA GLY A 81 7.09 -8.80 -5.70
C GLY A 81 5.98 -9.84 -5.51
N THR A 82 6.34 -10.82 -4.71
CA THR A 82 5.46 -11.82 -4.11
C THR A 82 5.88 -12.02 -2.65
N ILE A 83 4.90 -12.25 -1.78
CA ILE A 83 5.15 -12.71 -0.43
C ILE A 83 4.60 -14.12 -0.22
N SER A 84 5.33 -14.94 0.54
CA SER A 84 4.86 -16.21 1.10
C SER A 84 4.88 -16.11 2.61
N ARG A 85 3.72 -16.29 3.23
CA ARG A 85 3.53 -16.26 4.69
C ARG A 85 3.11 -17.64 5.16
N VAL A 86 3.85 -18.20 6.12
CA VAL A 86 3.53 -19.47 6.76
C VAL A 86 3.19 -19.20 8.23
N THR A 87 1.98 -19.56 8.64
CA THR A 87 1.53 -19.46 10.04
C THR A 87 1.62 -20.83 10.68
N HIS A 88 2.36 -20.94 11.79
CA HIS A 88 2.46 -22.15 12.60
C HIS A 88 1.56 -22.04 13.82
N TYR A 89 0.74 -23.07 14.05
CA TYR A 89 -0.17 -23.13 15.18
C TYR A 89 0.44 -23.86 16.39
N THR A 90 -0.07 -23.55 17.58
CA THR A 90 0.41 -24.11 18.86
C THR A 90 0.21 -25.62 19.03
N ASP A 91 -0.57 -26.25 18.15
CA ASP A 91 -0.73 -27.71 18.12
C ASP A 91 0.52 -28.44 17.58
N GLY A 92 1.46 -27.69 16.99
CA GLY A 92 2.73 -28.19 16.46
C GLY A 92 2.60 -29.08 15.23
N THR A 93 1.41 -29.19 14.63
CA THR A 93 1.15 -30.03 13.45
C THR A 93 0.44 -29.31 12.32
N SER A 94 -0.25 -28.22 12.64
CA SER A 94 -0.97 -27.42 11.67
C SER A 94 -0.13 -26.23 11.23
N GLU A 95 -0.08 -26.02 9.92
CA GLU A 95 0.48 -24.83 9.29
C GLU A 95 -0.46 -24.35 8.19
N GLU A 96 -0.47 -23.05 7.95
CA GLU A 96 -1.23 -22.42 6.87
C GLU A 96 -0.30 -21.52 6.05
N GLU A 97 -0.31 -21.71 4.73
CA GLU A 97 0.46 -20.90 3.79
C GLU A 97 -0.48 -19.94 3.03
N GLU A 98 -0.11 -18.66 3.04
CA GLU A 98 -0.74 -17.60 2.27
C GLU A 98 0.26 -17.04 1.25
N LEU A 99 -0.17 -16.90 0.00
CA LEU A 99 0.62 -16.33 -1.08
C LEU A 99 -0.05 -15.06 -1.60
N PHE A 100 0.72 -13.98 -1.67
CA PHE A 100 0.26 -12.72 -2.27
C PHE A 100 1.26 -12.27 -3.33
N SER A 101 0.78 -11.56 -4.33
CA SER A 101 1.59 -10.97 -5.38
C SER A 101 1.19 -9.53 -5.57
N ASP A 102 2.16 -8.68 -5.88
CA ASP A 102 1.85 -7.30 -6.20
C ASP A 102 1.00 -7.23 -7.46
N GLU A 103 0.05 -6.31 -7.44
CA GLU A 103 -0.95 -6.25 -8.48
C GLU A 103 -1.30 -4.81 -8.84
N CYS A 104 -1.53 -4.57 -10.13
CA CYS A 104 -2.10 -3.32 -10.60
C CYS A 104 -3.60 -3.34 -10.33
N VAL A 105 -4.06 -2.55 -9.35
CA VAL A 105 -5.50 -2.35 -9.08
C VAL A 105 -6.11 -1.21 -9.92
N GLY A 106 -5.30 -0.59 -10.77
CA GLY A 106 -5.70 0.38 -11.77
C GLY A 106 -4.54 0.69 -12.71
N ASN A 107 -4.74 1.63 -13.63
CA ASN A 107 -3.71 2.01 -14.61
C ASN A 107 -2.50 2.69 -13.98
N ASN A 108 -2.65 3.26 -12.78
CA ASN A 108 -1.67 4.11 -12.11
C ASN A 108 -1.60 3.81 -10.60
N ILE A 109 -2.07 2.65 -10.16
CA ILE A 109 -2.02 2.22 -8.76
C ILE A 109 -1.50 0.80 -8.70
N VAL A 110 -0.38 0.60 -8.01
CA VAL A 110 0.11 -0.72 -7.61
C VAL A 110 -0.29 -0.98 -6.17
N LYS A 111 -0.84 -2.16 -5.92
CA LYS A 111 -1.03 -2.70 -4.59
C LYS A 111 0.14 -3.63 -4.30
N GLU A 112 0.94 -3.22 -3.33
CA GLU A 112 2.15 -3.88 -2.88
C GLU A 112 1.87 -4.65 -1.59
N TYR A 113 2.39 -5.88 -1.51
CA TYR A 113 2.37 -6.71 -0.31
C TYR A 113 3.78 -6.85 0.21
N VAL A 114 3.97 -6.52 1.49
CA VAL A 114 5.31 -6.48 2.07
C VAL A 114 5.38 -7.27 3.37
N CYS A 115 6.45 -8.03 3.56
CA CYS A 115 6.71 -8.69 4.84
C CYS A 115 7.20 -7.68 5.90
N ARG A 116 6.79 -7.92 7.15
CA ARG A 116 7.22 -7.18 8.35
C ARG A 116 7.81 -8.15 9.38
N GLU A 117 8.41 -7.58 10.41
CA GLU A 117 8.96 -8.36 11.51
C GLU A 117 7.88 -9.20 12.19
N GLY A 118 8.24 -10.42 12.62
CA GLY A 118 7.32 -11.36 13.27
C GLY A 118 6.34 -12.07 12.33
N GLY A 119 6.66 -12.15 11.03
CA GLY A 119 5.85 -12.88 10.05
C GLY A 119 4.51 -12.21 9.73
N GLN A 120 4.37 -10.93 10.08
CA GLN A 120 3.26 -10.10 9.64
C GLN A 120 3.52 -9.61 8.22
N TYR A 121 2.46 -9.19 7.54
CA TYR A 121 2.57 -8.49 6.28
C TYR A 121 1.70 -7.23 6.29
N ARG A 122 2.07 -6.26 5.45
CA ARG A 122 1.28 -5.06 5.19
C ARG A 122 0.94 -5.01 3.72
N LYS A 123 -0.28 -4.57 3.42
CA LYS A 123 -0.69 -4.15 2.08
C LYS A 123 -0.62 -2.64 1.96
N THR A 124 -0.06 -2.11 0.89
CA THR A 124 0.01 -0.66 0.62
C THR A 124 -0.33 -0.38 -0.83
N GLU A 125 -1.03 0.72 -1.08
CA GLU A 125 -1.33 1.16 -2.43
C GLU A 125 -0.47 2.38 -2.75
N TRP A 126 0.27 2.31 -3.86
CA TRP A 126 1.13 3.38 -4.33
C TRP A 126 0.62 3.92 -5.65
N THR A 127 0.65 5.25 -5.79
CA THR A 127 0.38 5.91 -7.07
C THR A 127 1.64 5.89 -7.94
N CYS A 128 1.48 5.46 -9.19
CA CYS A 128 2.50 5.42 -10.23
C CYS A 128 2.12 6.37 -11.38
N LEU A 129 3.04 6.62 -12.32
CA LEU A 129 2.65 7.19 -13.62
C LEU A 129 1.82 6.18 -14.41
N ARG A 130 2.31 4.94 -14.47
CA ARG A 130 1.61 3.78 -15.01
C ARG A 130 1.99 2.54 -14.19
N CYS A 131 1.04 1.62 -14.03
CA CYS A 131 1.28 0.33 -13.42
C CYS A 131 1.29 -0.74 -14.51
N GLU A 132 2.30 -1.60 -14.52
CA GLU A 132 2.41 -2.74 -15.40
C GLU A 132 2.90 -3.96 -14.63
N ASN A 133 2.23 -5.11 -14.81
CA ASN A 133 2.62 -6.38 -14.20
C ASN A 133 2.89 -6.31 -12.69
N GLY A 134 2.07 -5.55 -11.95
CA GLY A 134 2.23 -5.41 -10.50
C GLY A 134 3.39 -4.51 -10.07
N ALA A 135 3.94 -3.67 -10.95
CA ALA A 135 4.99 -2.71 -10.62
C ALA A 135 4.73 -1.33 -11.24
N CYS A 136 5.23 -0.27 -10.59
CA CYS A 136 5.28 1.07 -11.14
C CYS A 136 6.30 1.16 -12.28
N VAL A 137 5.91 1.80 -13.38
CA VAL A 137 6.81 2.18 -14.48
C VAL A 137 6.78 3.69 -14.68
N GLU A 138 7.95 4.26 -15.00
CA GLU A 138 8.13 5.68 -15.36
C GLU A 138 7.92 5.94 -16.86
#